data_AF-A0A1G2ZH28-F1
#
_entry.id   AF-A0A1G2ZH28-F1
#
_cell.length_a   1.000
_cell.length_b   1.000
_cell.length_c   1.000
_cell.angle_alpha   90.00
_cell.angle_beta   90.00
_cell.angle_gamma   90.00
#
_symmetry.space_group_name_H-M   'P 1'
#
loop_
_entity.id
_entity.type
_entity.pdbx_description
1 polymer ?
#
loop_
_entity_poly.entity_id
_entity_poly.type
_entity_poly.pdbx_seq_one_letter_code
_entity_poly.pdbx_strand_id
1 'polypeptide(L)'
;MANSFKSDDSFLRKLAVGAAGTNATITRLKAMGFNPIELERGSTGFKIWKKIKIKRVRVPDILCLNTGLRFESRGKTKLEISMSHSLNDPKRAWDAGMRDDDLVSIVVFEQSDDSPVNLKQTSPVHFVSVKEMRKAFAGNQVSITKPKGVEEGSEIRVMWTCAGANQRSIVFAVEPGKVSLTSVPEARCQSIKLSRNRGKITLLPQVKVGDTIEFNQIVAAVVPVSTTLQCPPSVGETYFIDKLGSVNLSERYAAAKALRYRGHTTAKPVLQSRMTDADEDIYVQLEAAAALAAYDDPNGWEFMESKLRSPVMTVPLETQLETVIVASEIPKSRSERLLIEVLQDSHRDDELRAGAAWALGQFASVTSATALVDTFNSSPLEIKVEAARALLRIAEPQIPHLIDLLKNGDPAKRDGLSWVLARTGKFNLSDMIAGADENLRRWMSYIVGFGKEKFVQRDVEAICKADPEVYFAASVLWQIVSSWVNDLREY
;
A
#
# COMPACT_ATOMS: atom_id res chain seq x y z
N MET A 1 -14.39 -24.98 15.92
CA MET A 1 -14.08 -24.80 14.48
C MET A 1 -12.71 -24.14 14.39
N ALA A 2 -11.69 -24.91 14.03
CA ALA A 2 -10.31 -24.46 13.90
C ALA A 2 -10.19 -23.54 12.67
N ASN A 3 -10.07 -22.23 12.88
CA ASN A 3 -9.81 -21.27 11.80
C ASN A 3 -8.31 -21.16 11.52
N SER A 4 -8.00 -21.17 10.23
CA SER A 4 -6.70 -21.30 9.58
C SER A 4 -5.71 -20.16 9.83
N PHE A 5 -5.03 -20.07 10.97
CA PHE A 5 -4.02 -19.00 11.17
C PHE A 5 -2.81 -19.05 10.20
N LYS A 6 -2.51 -20.20 9.59
CA LYS A 6 -1.50 -20.28 8.51
C LYS A 6 -1.91 -19.48 7.25
N SER A 7 -3.20 -19.20 7.02
CA SER A 7 -3.65 -18.44 5.85
C SER A 7 -3.36 -16.95 5.97
N ASP A 8 -3.53 -16.37 7.17
CA ASP A 8 -3.45 -14.92 7.35
C ASP A 8 -2.01 -14.40 7.32
N ASP A 9 -1.06 -15.11 7.95
CA ASP A 9 0.37 -14.74 7.91
C ASP A 9 0.97 -14.94 6.51
N SER A 10 0.71 -16.08 5.88
CA SER A 10 1.17 -16.35 4.51
C SER A 10 0.60 -15.35 3.50
N PHE A 11 -0.65 -14.94 3.69
CA PHE A 11 -1.28 -13.92 2.86
C PHE A 11 -0.68 -12.53 3.12
N LEU A 12 -0.50 -12.14 4.38
CA LEU A 12 0.15 -10.89 4.77
C LEU A 12 1.56 -10.79 4.19
N ARG A 13 2.35 -11.88 4.24
CA ARG A 13 3.69 -11.94 3.65
C ARG A 13 3.68 -11.60 2.17
N LYS A 14 2.71 -12.12 1.41
CA LYS A 14 2.57 -11.84 -0.03
C LYS A 14 2.21 -10.38 -0.28
N LEU A 15 1.26 -9.84 0.50
CA LEU A 15 0.86 -8.44 0.39
C LEU A 15 1.99 -7.48 0.75
N ALA A 16 2.74 -7.77 1.81
CA ALA A 16 3.88 -6.96 2.24
C ALA A 16 4.95 -6.87 1.15
N VAL A 17 5.25 -7.99 0.48
CA VAL A 17 6.20 -8.02 -0.65
C VAL A 17 5.69 -7.18 -1.83
N GLY A 18 4.40 -7.28 -2.16
CA GLY A 18 3.77 -6.46 -3.20
C GLY A 18 3.91 -4.97 -2.89
N ALA A 19 3.50 -4.56 -1.69
CA ALA A 19 3.59 -3.19 -1.19
C ALA A 19 5.04 -2.65 -1.20
N ALA A 20 6.00 -3.45 -0.74
CA ALA A 20 7.41 -3.09 -0.76
C ALA A 20 7.92 -2.89 -2.20
N GLY A 21 7.50 -3.74 -3.15
CA GLY A 21 7.80 -3.57 -4.57
C GLY A 21 7.31 -2.24 -5.13
N THR A 22 6.08 -1.85 -4.80
CA THR A 22 5.48 -0.59 -5.26
C THR A 22 6.22 0.60 -4.66
N ASN A 23 6.51 0.58 -3.37
CA ASN A 23 7.27 1.63 -2.69
C ASN A 23 8.70 1.78 -3.23
N ALA A 24 9.40 0.66 -3.48
CA ALA A 24 10.74 0.67 -4.08
C ALA A 24 10.71 1.24 -5.51
N THR A 25 9.69 0.88 -6.29
CA THR A 25 9.48 1.42 -7.64
C THR A 25 9.23 2.92 -7.61
N ILE A 26 8.31 3.40 -6.76
CA ILE A 26 8.03 4.82 -6.57
C ILE A 26 9.30 5.59 -6.20
N THR A 27 10.07 5.07 -5.24
CA THR A 27 11.32 5.68 -4.80
C THR A 27 12.33 5.78 -5.94
N ARG A 28 12.49 4.71 -6.73
CA ARG A 28 13.39 4.70 -7.87
C ARG A 28 12.94 5.65 -8.99
N LEU A 29 11.64 5.71 -9.28
CA LEU A 29 11.07 6.63 -10.27
C LEU A 29 11.29 8.09 -9.87
N LYS A 30 11.08 8.46 -8.60
CA LYS A 30 11.39 9.80 -8.07
C LYS A 30 12.87 10.15 -8.26
N ALA A 31 13.77 9.23 -7.97
CA ALA A 31 15.22 9.43 -8.17
C ALA A 31 15.60 9.63 -9.66
N MET A 32 14.75 9.22 -10.61
CA MET A 32 14.94 9.42 -12.05
C MET A 32 14.15 10.63 -12.59
N GLY A 33 13.59 11.48 -11.71
CA GLY A 33 12.89 12.71 -12.10
C GLY A 33 11.43 12.52 -12.53
N PHE A 34 10.84 11.35 -12.27
CA PHE A 34 9.39 11.15 -12.47
C PHE A 34 8.59 11.69 -11.27
N ASN A 35 7.30 11.89 -11.48
CA ASN A 35 6.34 12.27 -10.43
C ASN A 35 5.28 11.16 -10.22
N PRO A 36 5.64 10.05 -9.56
CA PRO A 36 4.76 8.89 -9.40
C PRO A 36 3.75 9.08 -8.26
N ILE A 37 2.53 8.61 -8.51
CA ILE A 37 1.47 8.41 -7.52
C ILE A 37 0.93 6.99 -7.61
N GLU A 38 0.24 6.57 -6.56
CA GLU A 38 -0.54 5.34 -6.58
C GLU A 38 -1.74 5.48 -7.53
N LEU A 39 -1.85 4.59 -8.50
CA LEU A 39 -3.00 4.46 -9.40
C LEU A 39 -3.97 3.40 -8.88
N GLU A 40 -3.49 2.18 -8.64
CA GLU A 40 -4.23 1.14 -7.93
C GLU A 40 -4.19 1.41 -6.42
N ARG A 41 -5.32 1.84 -5.85
CA ARG A 41 -5.44 2.19 -4.43
C ARG A 41 -5.05 1.05 -3.52
N GLY A 42 -4.16 1.34 -2.55
CA GLY A 42 -3.66 0.38 -1.57
C GLY A 42 -2.49 -0.48 -2.05
N SER A 43 -1.99 -0.32 -3.28
CA SER A 43 -0.79 -0.99 -3.78
C SER A 43 0.50 -0.64 -3.04
N THR A 44 0.56 0.48 -2.30
CA THR A 44 1.69 0.83 -1.42
C THR A 44 1.54 0.31 0.01
N GLY A 45 0.41 -0.32 0.35
CA GLY A 45 0.10 -0.82 1.69
C GLY A 45 -0.33 -2.28 1.67
N PHE A 46 -0.55 -2.85 2.86
CA PHE A 46 -0.98 -4.25 3.03
C PHE A 46 -2.22 -4.34 3.92
N LYS A 47 -3.04 -3.28 3.97
CA LYS A 47 -4.31 -3.30 4.72
C LYS A 47 -5.27 -4.30 4.06
N ILE A 48 -5.85 -5.16 4.88
CA ILE A 48 -6.86 -6.15 4.49
C ILE A 48 -8.22 -5.71 5.03
N TRP A 49 -9.19 -5.51 4.14
CA TRP A 49 -10.59 -5.37 4.51
C TRP A 49 -11.18 -6.78 4.61
N LYS A 50 -11.56 -7.22 5.81
CA LYS A 50 -11.94 -8.62 6.06
C LYS A 50 -13.34 -8.95 5.55
N LYS A 51 -14.25 -7.97 5.56
CA LYS A 51 -15.68 -8.19 5.25
C LYS A 51 -16.06 -7.89 3.82
N ILE A 52 -15.33 -7.01 3.12
CA ILE A 52 -15.67 -6.59 1.76
C ILE A 52 -14.51 -6.76 0.79
N LYS A 53 -14.77 -7.51 -0.29
CA LYS A 53 -13.90 -7.57 -1.46
C LYS A 53 -14.34 -6.52 -2.48
N ILE A 54 -13.71 -5.35 -2.45
CA ILE A 54 -13.95 -4.30 -3.44
C ILE A 54 -13.27 -4.71 -4.76
N LYS A 55 -14.05 -5.04 -5.79
CA LYS A 55 -13.53 -5.30 -7.14
C LYS A 55 -13.32 -3.97 -7.87
N ARG A 56 -12.11 -3.44 -7.81
CA ARG A 56 -11.73 -2.19 -8.48
C ARG A 56 -11.40 -2.38 -9.97
N VAL A 57 -11.28 -1.25 -10.66
CA VAL A 57 -10.77 -1.18 -12.04
C VAL A 57 -9.41 -1.84 -12.12
N ARG A 58 -9.22 -2.76 -13.08
CA ARG A 58 -7.91 -3.34 -13.37
C ARG A 58 -7.04 -2.28 -14.06
N VAL A 59 -6.07 -1.76 -13.33
CA VAL A 59 -5.10 -0.75 -13.76
C VAL A 59 -3.70 -1.12 -13.25
N PRO A 60 -2.64 -0.57 -13.84
CA PRO A 60 -1.31 -0.64 -13.23
C PRO A 60 -1.27 0.00 -11.84
N ASP A 61 -0.35 -0.45 -11.00
CA ASP A 61 -0.18 0.06 -9.62
C ASP A 61 0.14 1.56 -9.54
N ILE A 62 0.97 2.08 -10.45
CA ILE A 62 1.57 3.42 -10.36
C ILE A 62 1.27 4.24 -11.63
N LEU A 63 1.00 5.53 -11.45
CA LEU A 63 0.89 6.53 -12.52
C LEU A 63 1.91 7.65 -12.31
N CYS A 64 2.69 7.97 -13.35
CA CYS A 64 3.57 9.13 -13.37
C CYS A 64 2.83 10.35 -13.91
N LEU A 65 2.51 11.31 -13.03
CA LEU A 65 1.67 12.46 -13.35
C LEU A 65 2.23 13.28 -14.51
N ASN A 66 3.53 13.58 -14.53
CA ASN A 66 4.11 14.45 -15.54
C ASN A 66 4.07 13.84 -16.94
N THR A 67 4.16 12.52 -17.07
CA THR A 67 4.39 11.85 -18.35
C THR A 67 3.20 11.02 -18.83
N GLY A 68 2.26 10.68 -17.95
CA GLY A 68 1.16 9.76 -18.24
C GLY A 68 1.56 8.28 -18.27
N LEU A 69 2.85 7.96 -18.08
CA LEU A 69 3.33 6.57 -18.05
C LEU A 69 2.83 5.86 -16.80
N ARG A 70 2.53 4.56 -16.93
CA ARG A 70 2.07 3.72 -15.83
C ARG A 70 2.98 2.52 -15.63
N PHE A 71 3.03 2.06 -14.39
CA PHE A 71 3.89 0.96 -13.98
C PHE A 71 3.11 -0.06 -13.16
N GLU A 72 3.13 -1.31 -13.61
CA GLU A 72 2.66 -2.46 -12.84
C GLU A 72 3.83 -2.97 -11.98
N SER A 73 3.66 -2.97 -10.68
CA SER A 73 4.73 -3.28 -9.74
C SER A 73 4.70 -4.75 -9.32
N ARG A 74 5.87 -5.38 -9.32
CA ARG A 74 6.03 -6.78 -8.94
C ARG A 74 7.19 -6.95 -7.95
N GLY A 75 6.86 -6.90 -6.66
CA GLY A 75 7.73 -7.45 -5.62
C GLY A 75 7.82 -8.97 -5.71
N LYS A 76 9.02 -9.52 -5.60
CA LYS A 76 9.31 -10.96 -5.63
C LYS A 76 10.22 -11.37 -4.48
N THR A 77 10.16 -12.63 -4.07
CA THR A 77 11.12 -13.23 -3.14
C THR A 77 12.22 -14.05 -3.85
N LYS A 78 12.11 -14.17 -5.18
CA LYS A 78 13.09 -14.80 -6.06
C LYS A 78 13.22 -13.98 -7.33
N LEU A 79 14.40 -14.00 -7.96
CA LEU A 79 14.60 -13.29 -9.21
C LEU A 79 13.84 -13.97 -10.35
N GLU A 80 12.71 -13.38 -10.74
CA GLU A 80 11.89 -13.84 -11.85
C GLU A 80 11.09 -12.70 -12.48
N ILE A 81 10.94 -12.72 -13.81
CA ILE A 81 9.97 -11.89 -14.51
C ILE A 81 8.69 -12.73 -14.66
N SER A 82 7.71 -12.49 -13.80
CA SER A 82 6.48 -13.29 -13.78
C SER A 82 5.21 -12.49 -13.49
N MET A 83 4.14 -12.88 -14.15
CA MET A 83 2.81 -12.29 -14.02
C MET A 83 1.75 -13.37 -13.83
N SER A 84 0.77 -13.12 -12.97
CA SER A 84 -0.42 -13.99 -12.85
C SER A 84 -1.28 -13.88 -14.10
N HIS A 85 -1.87 -14.98 -14.54
CA HIS A 85 -2.67 -15.05 -15.75
C HIS A 85 -3.82 -16.06 -15.58
N SER A 86 -5.01 -15.68 -16.03
CA SER A 86 -6.13 -16.59 -16.22
C SER A 86 -6.30 -16.97 -17.69
N LEU A 87 -6.41 -18.26 -17.96
CA LEU A 87 -6.77 -18.78 -19.29
C LEU A 87 -8.27 -18.63 -19.59
N ASN A 88 -9.09 -18.53 -18.54
CA ASN A 88 -10.55 -18.62 -18.64
C ASN A 88 -11.26 -17.28 -18.39
N ASP A 89 -10.55 -16.27 -17.89
CA ASP A 89 -11.11 -14.95 -17.59
C ASP A 89 -10.22 -13.86 -18.23
N PRO A 90 -10.65 -13.28 -19.37
CA PRO A 90 -9.92 -12.21 -20.03
C PRO A 90 -9.67 -10.99 -19.15
N LYS A 91 -10.54 -10.72 -18.15
CA LYS A 91 -10.35 -9.61 -17.20
C LYS A 91 -9.19 -9.88 -16.22
N ARG A 92 -8.75 -11.13 -16.14
CA ARG A 92 -7.58 -11.59 -15.37
C ARG A 92 -6.44 -12.04 -16.29
N ALA A 93 -6.43 -11.59 -17.54
CA ALA A 93 -5.24 -11.69 -18.37
C ALA A 93 -4.08 -10.93 -17.72
N TRP A 94 -2.84 -11.38 -17.94
CA TRP A 94 -1.69 -10.79 -17.26
C TRP A 94 -1.47 -9.32 -17.62
N ASP A 95 -1.92 -8.93 -18.81
CA ASP A 95 -1.85 -7.59 -19.39
C ASP A 95 -3.19 -6.86 -19.44
N ALA A 96 -4.23 -7.40 -18.80
CA ALA A 96 -5.53 -6.75 -18.71
C ALA A 96 -5.39 -5.34 -18.09
N GLY A 97 -5.94 -4.35 -18.78
CA GLY A 97 -5.90 -2.93 -18.34
C GLY A 97 -4.60 -2.18 -18.67
N MET A 98 -3.61 -2.84 -19.27
CA MET A 98 -2.30 -2.24 -19.61
C MET A 98 -2.16 -1.86 -21.09
N ARG A 99 -1.45 -0.76 -21.36
CA ARG A 99 -1.02 -0.31 -22.70
C ARG A 99 0.33 -0.92 -23.09
N ASP A 100 0.67 -0.78 -24.37
CA ASP A 100 2.00 -1.16 -24.89
C ASP A 100 3.14 -0.33 -24.30
N ASP A 101 2.90 0.96 -24.02
CA ASP A 101 3.89 1.88 -23.45
C ASP A 101 3.96 1.84 -21.92
N ASP A 102 3.10 1.07 -21.25
CA ASP A 102 3.24 0.79 -19.83
C ASP A 102 4.46 -0.10 -19.57
N LEU A 103 4.96 -0.06 -18.34
CA LEU A 103 6.09 -0.87 -17.91
C LEU A 103 5.72 -1.77 -16.73
N VAL A 104 6.37 -2.92 -16.64
CA VAL A 104 6.37 -3.76 -15.44
C VAL A 104 7.66 -3.49 -14.68
N SER A 105 7.56 -3.16 -13.39
CA SER A 105 8.71 -3.06 -12.50
C SER A 105 8.88 -4.33 -11.66
N ILE A 106 10.12 -4.76 -11.45
CA ILE A 106 10.43 -6.01 -10.76
C ILE A 106 11.54 -5.76 -9.74
N VAL A 107 11.27 -6.11 -8.49
CA VAL A 107 12.17 -5.92 -7.36
C VAL A 107 12.18 -7.16 -6.48
N VAL A 108 13.36 -7.63 -6.11
CA VAL A 108 13.54 -8.80 -5.25
C VAL A 108 13.78 -8.38 -3.81
N PHE A 109 13.09 -9.05 -2.89
CA PHE A 109 13.22 -8.89 -1.46
C PHE A 109 13.58 -10.21 -0.79
N GLU A 110 14.43 -10.12 0.22
CA GLU A 110 14.60 -11.14 1.25
C GLU A 110 13.63 -10.83 2.38
N GLN A 111 12.84 -11.83 2.79
CA GLN A 111 11.87 -11.70 3.87
C GLN A 111 12.38 -12.46 5.09
N SER A 112 12.35 -11.81 6.25
CA SER A 112 12.72 -12.44 7.52
C SER A 112 11.69 -13.50 7.92
N ASP A 113 12.18 -14.61 8.49
CA ASP A 113 11.30 -15.64 9.05
C ASP A 113 10.51 -15.10 10.26
N ASP A 114 11.14 -14.24 11.06
CA ASP A 114 10.61 -13.69 12.31
C ASP A 114 9.54 -12.62 12.11
N SER A 115 9.43 -12.02 10.92
CA SER A 115 8.44 -10.98 10.65
C SER A 115 7.95 -10.97 9.21
N PRO A 116 6.61 -10.96 8.99
CA PRO A 116 6.04 -10.93 7.64
C PRO A 116 6.25 -9.59 6.91
N VAL A 117 6.58 -8.52 7.63
CA VAL A 117 6.69 -7.15 7.09
C VAL A 117 8.12 -6.63 7.06
N ASN A 118 9.07 -7.30 7.70
CA ASN A 118 10.48 -6.93 7.63
C ASN A 118 11.11 -7.48 6.34
N LEU A 119 11.28 -6.58 5.37
CA LEU A 119 11.74 -6.90 4.02
C LEU A 119 13.01 -6.13 3.70
N LYS A 120 14.03 -6.86 3.23
CA LYS A 120 15.28 -6.28 2.74
C LYS A 120 15.31 -6.36 1.22
N GLN A 121 15.40 -5.21 0.55
CA GLN A 121 15.59 -5.17 -0.91
C GLN A 121 16.96 -5.78 -1.27
N THR A 122 16.97 -6.75 -2.17
CA THR A 122 18.19 -7.48 -2.58
C THR A 122 18.52 -7.35 -4.07
N SER A 123 17.70 -6.63 -4.85
CA SER A 123 17.99 -6.33 -6.26
C SER A 123 17.80 -4.84 -6.58
N PRO A 124 18.38 -4.35 -7.69
CA PRO A 124 17.88 -3.13 -8.34
C PRO A 124 16.41 -3.26 -8.74
N VAL A 125 15.77 -2.13 -9.03
CA VAL A 125 14.46 -2.11 -9.70
C VAL A 125 14.70 -2.30 -11.19
N HIS A 126 14.10 -3.34 -11.75
CA HIS A 126 14.14 -3.65 -13.17
C HIS A 126 12.86 -3.19 -13.84
N PHE A 127 12.98 -2.63 -15.04
CA PHE A 127 11.86 -2.14 -15.85
C PHE A 127 11.80 -2.91 -17.17
N VAL A 128 10.61 -3.36 -17.53
CA VAL A 128 10.35 -4.12 -18.75
C VAL A 128 9.13 -3.51 -19.43
N SER A 129 9.21 -3.25 -20.75
CA SER A 129 8.06 -2.75 -21.51
C SER A 129 7.01 -3.84 -21.71
N VAL A 130 5.74 -3.49 -21.52
CA VAL A 130 4.60 -4.40 -21.78
C VAL A 130 4.56 -4.80 -23.26
N LYS A 131 4.87 -3.90 -24.20
CA LYS A 131 4.97 -4.22 -25.63
C LYS A 131 5.96 -5.35 -25.91
N GLU A 132 7.15 -5.30 -25.33
CA GLU A 132 8.17 -6.34 -25.51
C GLU A 132 7.75 -7.65 -24.82
N MET A 133 7.09 -7.57 -23.66
CA MET A 133 6.52 -8.75 -23.00
C MET A 133 5.45 -9.43 -23.86
N ARG A 134 4.54 -8.66 -24.48
CA ARG A 134 3.53 -9.17 -25.43
C ARG A 134 4.17 -9.83 -26.64
N LYS A 135 5.20 -9.21 -27.23
CA LYS A 135 5.95 -9.77 -28.35
C LYS A 135 6.59 -11.11 -27.98
N ALA A 136 7.25 -11.20 -26.83
CA ALA A 136 7.84 -12.46 -26.35
C ALA A 136 6.78 -13.52 -26.04
N PHE A 137 5.62 -13.13 -25.49
CA PHE A 137 4.48 -14.01 -25.23
C PHE A 137 3.93 -14.61 -26.53
N ALA A 138 3.61 -13.77 -27.51
CA ALA A 138 3.12 -14.19 -28.83
C ALA A 138 4.15 -15.04 -29.60
N GLY A 139 5.44 -14.76 -29.42
CA GLY A 139 6.55 -15.52 -30.00
C GLY A 139 6.87 -16.84 -29.29
N ASN A 140 6.05 -17.28 -28.32
CA ASN A 140 6.28 -18.49 -27.51
C ASN A 140 7.67 -18.50 -26.81
N GLN A 141 8.21 -17.32 -26.46
CA GLN A 141 9.46 -17.15 -25.70
C GLN A 141 9.22 -17.09 -24.17
N VAL A 142 8.08 -17.59 -23.72
CA VAL A 142 7.69 -17.64 -22.31
C VAL A 142 7.54 -19.09 -21.84
N SER A 143 7.60 -19.31 -20.53
CA SER A 143 7.15 -20.57 -19.93
C SER A 143 5.91 -20.32 -19.08
N ILE A 144 5.00 -21.28 -19.05
CA ILE A 144 3.75 -21.20 -18.30
C ILE A 144 3.76 -22.30 -17.24
N THR A 145 3.48 -21.93 -15.98
CA THR A 145 3.40 -22.90 -14.89
C THR A 145 2.13 -23.74 -14.97
N LYS A 146 2.19 -25.00 -14.54
CA LYS A 146 0.97 -25.81 -14.34
C LYS A 146 0.19 -25.30 -13.13
N PRO A 147 -1.16 -25.37 -13.13
CA PRO A 147 -1.98 -25.07 -11.96
C PRO A 147 -1.57 -25.95 -10.77
N LYS A 148 -1.50 -25.38 -9.57
CA LYS A 148 -1.28 -26.13 -8.33
C LYS A 148 -2.63 -26.61 -7.77
N GLY A 149 -3.10 -27.77 -8.23
CA GLY A 149 -4.24 -28.47 -7.63
C GLY A 149 -5.59 -27.73 -7.67
N VAL A 150 -6.62 -28.36 -7.13
CA VAL A 150 -8.03 -27.90 -7.18
C VAL A 150 -8.31 -26.79 -6.16
N GLU A 151 -7.46 -26.64 -5.13
CA GLU A 151 -7.71 -25.75 -3.97
C GLU A 151 -7.10 -24.33 -4.11
N GLU A 152 -6.05 -24.10 -4.90
CA GLU A 152 -5.37 -22.78 -5.01
C GLU A 152 -5.84 -21.92 -6.22
N GLY A 153 -6.87 -22.35 -6.95
CA GLY A 153 -7.46 -21.60 -8.06
C GLY A 153 -6.78 -21.85 -9.41
N SER A 154 -7.53 -21.59 -10.50
CA SER A 154 -7.12 -21.86 -11.88
C SER A 154 -6.07 -20.89 -12.44
N GLU A 155 -5.45 -20.05 -11.61
CA GLU A 155 -4.49 -19.04 -12.05
C GLU A 155 -3.11 -19.66 -12.31
N ILE A 156 -2.59 -19.43 -13.50
CA ILE A 156 -1.25 -19.83 -13.93
C ILE A 156 -0.31 -18.62 -13.85
N ARG A 157 1.00 -18.86 -13.91
CA ARG A 157 1.99 -17.80 -14.05
C ARG A 157 2.62 -17.89 -15.42
N VAL A 158 2.69 -16.74 -16.08
CA VAL A 158 3.49 -16.54 -17.28
C VAL A 158 4.86 -16.04 -16.84
N MET A 159 5.91 -16.71 -17.31
CA MET A 159 7.30 -16.48 -16.91
C MET A 159 8.13 -16.08 -18.13
N TRP A 160 8.68 -14.87 -18.11
CA TRP A 160 9.68 -14.44 -19.07
C TRP A 160 11.05 -14.83 -18.51
N THR A 161 11.74 -15.75 -19.18
CA THR A 161 12.96 -16.33 -18.64
C THR A 161 14.04 -15.26 -18.51
N CYS A 162 14.68 -15.18 -17.35
CA CYS A 162 15.78 -14.28 -17.06
C CYS A 162 16.89 -15.00 -16.28
N ALA A 163 18.05 -14.38 -16.23
CA ALA A 163 19.19 -14.77 -15.41
C ALA A 163 19.83 -13.51 -14.84
N GLY A 164 20.23 -13.57 -13.57
CA GLY A 164 20.90 -12.47 -12.88
C GLY A 164 22.20 -12.87 -12.21
N ALA A 165 22.89 -11.88 -11.66
CA ALA A 165 24.12 -12.08 -10.92
C ALA A 165 23.86 -12.63 -9.51
N ASN A 166 24.64 -13.64 -9.12
CA ASN A 166 24.54 -14.27 -7.79
C ASN A 166 25.25 -13.47 -6.69
N GLN A 167 26.00 -12.43 -7.07
CA GLN A 167 26.69 -11.50 -6.18
C GLN A 167 27.17 -10.30 -6.99
N ARG A 168 27.63 -9.25 -6.30
CA ARG A 168 28.24 -8.09 -6.97
C ARG A 168 29.44 -8.52 -7.81
N SER A 169 29.41 -8.17 -9.10
CA SER A 169 30.34 -8.70 -10.10
C SER A 169 30.66 -7.69 -11.19
N ILE A 170 31.74 -7.91 -11.93
CA ILE A 170 32.09 -7.18 -13.16
C ILE A 170 31.84 -8.11 -14.35
N VAL A 171 31.29 -7.56 -15.44
CA VAL A 171 31.11 -8.33 -16.68
C VAL A 171 32.47 -8.52 -17.36
N PHE A 172 32.94 -9.76 -17.38
CA PHE A 172 34.22 -10.12 -17.99
C PHE A 172 34.09 -10.30 -19.51
N ALA A 173 33.04 -10.99 -19.97
CA ALA A 173 32.84 -11.28 -21.38
C ALA A 173 31.36 -11.43 -21.74
N VAL A 174 31.00 -10.99 -22.95
CA VAL A 174 29.69 -11.23 -23.58
C VAL A 174 29.93 -11.89 -24.93
N GLU A 175 29.57 -13.17 -25.03
CA GLU A 175 29.77 -14.03 -26.20
C GLU A 175 28.41 -14.45 -26.78
N PRO A 176 28.31 -14.86 -28.06
CA PRO A 176 27.02 -15.20 -28.72
C PRO A 176 26.13 -16.22 -27.98
N GLY A 177 26.69 -17.05 -27.11
CA GLY A 177 25.95 -18.04 -26.33
C GLY A 177 26.08 -17.89 -24.81
N LYS A 178 26.82 -16.91 -24.30
CA LYS A 178 27.23 -16.86 -22.89
C LYS A 178 27.57 -15.46 -22.40
N VAL A 179 27.22 -15.15 -21.15
CA VAL A 179 27.74 -14.00 -20.40
C VAL A 179 28.59 -14.52 -19.25
N SER A 180 29.78 -13.95 -19.06
CA SER A 180 30.70 -14.32 -17.97
C SER A 180 30.88 -13.15 -17.02
N LEU A 181 30.71 -13.41 -15.73
CA LEU A 181 30.85 -12.43 -14.65
C LEU A 181 31.98 -12.86 -13.71
N THR A 182 32.72 -11.89 -13.19
CA THR A 182 33.74 -12.10 -12.16
C THR A 182 33.32 -11.36 -10.89
N SER A 183 33.21 -12.08 -9.77
CA SER A 183 32.81 -11.50 -8.49
C SER A 183 33.75 -10.42 -8.00
N VAL A 184 33.28 -9.49 -7.19
CA VAL A 184 34.14 -8.56 -6.42
C VAL A 184 34.05 -8.94 -4.93
N PRO A 185 35.15 -9.33 -4.24
CA PRO A 185 36.58 -9.21 -4.58
C PRO A 185 37.24 -10.48 -5.17
N GLU A 186 36.96 -10.77 -6.45
CA GLU A 186 37.76 -11.60 -7.40
C GLU A 186 38.02 -13.08 -7.05
N ALA A 187 37.06 -13.77 -6.43
CA ALA A 187 37.23 -15.20 -6.09
C ALA A 187 36.46 -16.17 -7.01
N ARG A 188 35.36 -15.76 -7.64
CA ARG A 188 34.43 -16.69 -8.33
C ARG A 188 33.94 -16.16 -9.67
N CYS A 189 33.98 -17.02 -10.69
CA CYS A 189 33.37 -16.76 -11.99
C CYS A 189 31.95 -17.33 -12.06
N GLN A 190 31.00 -16.53 -12.55
CA GLN A 190 29.66 -16.99 -12.89
C GLN A 190 29.49 -17.00 -14.41
N SER A 191 29.09 -18.15 -14.96
CA SER A 191 28.86 -18.33 -16.39
C SER A 191 27.37 -18.51 -16.66
N ILE A 192 26.80 -17.65 -17.50
CA ILE A 192 25.38 -17.60 -17.81
C ILE A 192 25.19 -17.96 -19.28
N LYS A 193 24.71 -19.17 -19.54
CA LYS A 193 24.34 -19.59 -20.90
C LYS A 193 23.13 -18.78 -21.38
N LEU A 194 23.10 -18.40 -22.65
CA LEU A 194 22.00 -17.63 -23.25
C LEU A 194 20.91 -18.50 -23.88
N SER A 195 21.22 -19.78 -24.13
CA SER A 195 20.23 -20.76 -24.56
C SER A 195 19.62 -21.49 -23.36
N ARG A 196 18.30 -21.64 -23.36
CA ARG A 196 17.50 -22.34 -22.34
C ARG A 196 16.56 -23.33 -22.99
N ASN A 197 16.11 -24.32 -22.21
CA ASN A 197 15.15 -25.33 -22.64
C ASN A 197 15.50 -25.99 -23.99
N ARG A 198 16.72 -26.51 -24.11
CA ARG A 198 17.25 -27.15 -25.33
C ARG A 198 17.18 -26.26 -26.59
N GLY A 199 17.38 -24.94 -26.44
CA GLY A 199 17.37 -24.00 -27.56
C GLY A 199 16.02 -23.37 -27.89
N LYS A 200 14.94 -23.74 -27.18
CA LYS A 200 13.61 -23.14 -27.41
C LYS A 200 13.51 -21.69 -26.92
N ILE A 201 14.26 -21.34 -25.89
CA ILE A 201 14.23 -20.01 -25.27
C ILE A 201 15.62 -19.38 -25.43
N THR A 202 15.64 -18.19 -26.03
CA THR A 202 16.87 -17.42 -26.26
C THR A 202 16.87 -16.18 -25.39
N LEU A 203 17.90 -16.04 -24.57
CA LEU A 203 18.12 -14.86 -23.73
C LEU A 203 18.99 -13.85 -24.47
N LEU A 204 18.58 -12.59 -24.44
CA LEU A 204 19.37 -11.47 -24.88
C LEU A 204 20.24 -10.98 -23.71
N PRO A 205 21.55 -10.77 -23.91
CA PRO A 205 22.39 -10.05 -22.93
C PRO A 205 21.83 -8.65 -22.67
N GLN A 206 21.83 -8.24 -21.40
CA GLN A 206 21.35 -6.93 -20.95
C GLN A 206 22.51 -6.01 -20.49
N VAL A 207 23.75 -6.47 -20.68
CA VAL A 207 24.96 -5.87 -20.11
C VAL A 207 26.09 -5.82 -21.13
N LYS A 208 27.09 -4.98 -20.88
CA LYS A 208 28.31 -4.81 -21.68
C LYS A 208 29.53 -5.21 -20.86
N VAL A 209 30.61 -5.58 -21.56
CA VAL A 209 31.90 -5.87 -20.92
C VAL A 209 32.38 -4.65 -20.13
N GLY A 210 32.82 -4.88 -18.89
CA GLY A 210 33.23 -3.82 -17.96
C GLY A 210 32.12 -3.27 -17.06
N ASP A 211 30.84 -3.59 -17.31
CA ASP A 211 29.75 -3.13 -16.43
C ASP A 211 29.92 -3.71 -15.02
N THR A 212 29.66 -2.88 -14.01
CA THR A 212 29.51 -3.34 -12.62
C THR A 212 28.05 -3.72 -12.37
N ILE A 213 27.84 -4.93 -11.88
CA ILE A 213 26.53 -5.57 -11.72
C ILE A 213 26.29 -5.85 -10.25
N GLU A 214 25.13 -5.45 -9.75
CA GLU A 214 24.73 -5.69 -8.37
C GLU A 214 24.12 -7.09 -8.17
N PHE A 215 24.03 -7.52 -6.91
CA PHE A 215 23.34 -8.77 -6.57
C PHE A 215 21.90 -8.78 -7.10
N ASN A 216 21.45 -9.93 -7.63
CA ASN A 216 20.15 -10.11 -8.27
C ASN A 216 19.83 -9.16 -9.43
N GLN A 217 20.82 -8.44 -9.98
CA GLN A 217 20.59 -7.67 -11.20
C GLN A 217 20.45 -8.62 -12.40
N ILE A 218 19.41 -8.43 -13.20
CA ILE A 218 19.17 -9.20 -14.43
C ILE A 218 20.24 -8.82 -15.46
N VAL A 219 20.96 -9.83 -15.97
CA VAL A 219 22.02 -9.66 -16.98
C VAL A 219 21.71 -10.33 -18.30
N ALA A 220 20.72 -11.23 -18.33
CA ALA A 220 20.21 -11.82 -19.56
C ALA A 220 18.71 -12.12 -19.41
N ALA A 221 17.90 -11.83 -20.42
CA ALA A 221 16.46 -12.08 -20.40
C ALA A 221 15.89 -12.23 -21.82
N VAL A 222 14.73 -12.86 -21.95
CA VAL A 222 13.99 -12.98 -23.23
C VAL A 222 13.43 -11.64 -23.72
N VAL A 223 13.37 -10.65 -22.83
CA VAL A 223 12.87 -9.29 -23.07
C VAL A 223 13.93 -8.28 -22.64
N PRO A 224 14.03 -7.10 -23.29
CA PRO A 224 14.89 -6.03 -22.81
C PRO A 224 14.55 -5.61 -21.38
N VAL A 225 15.55 -5.46 -20.54
CA VAL A 225 15.41 -5.06 -19.13
C VAL A 225 16.32 -3.87 -18.87
N SER A 226 15.75 -2.81 -18.29
CA SER A 226 16.49 -1.61 -17.90
C SER A 226 16.46 -1.39 -16.39
N THR A 227 17.53 -0.86 -15.81
CA THR A 227 17.56 -0.41 -14.40
C THR A 227 17.47 1.11 -14.26
N THR A 228 17.50 1.81 -15.40
CA THR A 228 17.38 3.26 -15.52
C THR A 228 16.47 3.58 -16.69
N LEU A 229 15.60 4.57 -16.52
CA LEU A 229 14.70 5.08 -17.55
C LEU A 229 15.01 6.56 -17.77
N GLN A 230 14.89 7.00 -19.02
CA GLN A 230 14.88 8.43 -19.32
C GLN A 230 13.46 8.96 -19.10
N CYS A 231 13.32 10.01 -18.29
CA CYS A 231 12.04 10.66 -18.07
C CYS A 231 11.63 11.44 -19.33
N PRO A 232 10.51 11.08 -20.00
CA PRO A 232 10.05 11.82 -21.17
C PRO A 232 9.63 13.26 -20.81
N PRO A 233 9.50 14.16 -21.81
CA PRO A 233 8.91 15.48 -21.60
C PRO A 233 7.53 15.41 -20.95
N SER A 234 7.20 16.45 -20.18
CA SER A 234 5.90 16.54 -19.52
C SER A 234 4.77 16.69 -20.54
N VAL A 235 3.68 15.94 -20.36
CA VAL A 235 2.45 16.07 -21.15
C VAL A 235 1.55 17.17 -20.59
N GLY A 236 0.78 17.83 -21.45
CA GLY A 236 -0.19 18.85 -21.07
C GLY A 236 -1.57 18.30 -20.72
N GLU A 237 -2.50 19.19 -20.37
CA GLU A 237 -3.89 18.83 -20.04
C GLU A 237 -4.62 18.13 -21.21
N THR A 238 -4.37 18.55 -22.45
CA THR A 238 -4.95 17.95 -23.68
C THR A 238 -4.71 16.45 -23.78
N TYR A 239 -3.56 15.96 -23.29
CA TYR A 239 -3.27 14.52 -23.26
C TYR A 239 -4.26 13.77 -22.37
N PHE A 240 -4.56 14.29 -21.17
CA PHE A 240 -5.50 13.64 -20.27
C PHE A 240 -6.95 13.80 -20.73
N ILE A 241 -7.29 14.90 -21.42
CA ILE A 241 -8.59 15.06 -22.07
C ILE A 241 -8.79 13.98 -23.13
N ASP A 242 -7.80 13.71 -23.99
CA ASP A 242 -7.83 12.59 -24.94
C ASP A 242 -8.06 11.25 -24.22
N LYS A 243 -7.36 11.01 -23.10
CA LYS A 243 -7.53 9.78 -22.31
C LYS A 243 -8.88 9.65 -21.61
N LEU A 244 -9.51 10.76 -21.20
CA LEU A 244 -10.89 10.76 -20.70
C LEU A 244 -11.91 10.32 -21.78
N GLY A 245 -11.60 10.56 -23.06
CA GLY A 245 -12.42 10.11 -24.20
C GLY A 245 -12.14 8.67 -24.66
N SER A 246 -11.22 7.95 -24.01
CA SER A 246 -10.83 6.60 -24.41
C SER A 246 -11.95 5.59 -24.16
N VAL A 247 -12.10 4.62 -25.07
CA VAL A 247 -12.98 3.45 -24.86
C VAL A 247 -12.52 2.58 -23.69
N ASN A 248 -11.23 2.64 -23.35
CA ASN A 248 -10.64 1.84 -22.28
C ASN A 248 -10.89 2.48 -20.91
N LEU A 249 -11.58 1.73 -20.04
CA LEU A 249 -11.88 2.14 -18.66
C LEU A 249 -10.63 2.55 -17.87
N SER A 250 -9.52 1.80 -18.00
CA SER A 250 -8.27 2.10 -17.30
C SER A 250 -7.65 3.43 -17.70
N GLU A 251 -7.84 3.88 -18.94
CA GLU A 251 -7.38 5.19 -19.41
C GLU A 251 -8.22 6.31 -18.82
N ARG A 252 -9.55 6.19 -18.85
CA ARG A 252 -10.46 7.21 -18.30
C ARG A 252 -10.23 7.40 -16.81
N TYR A 253 -10.12 6.29 -16.06
CA TYR A 253 -9.82 6.30 -14.63
C TYR A 253 -8.47 6.96 -14.33
N ALA A 254 -7.41 6.54 -15.03
CA ALA A 254 -6.07 7.11 -14.82
C ALA A 254 -6.02 8.62 -15.17
N ALA A 255 -6.73 9.05 -16.22
CA ALA A 255 -6.77 10.44 -16.63
C ALA A 255 -7.52 11.33 -15.64
N ALA A 256 -8.69 10.90 -15.15
CA ALA A 256 -9.43 11.62 -14.12
C ALA A 256 -8.60 11.75 -12.84
N LYS A 257 -7.96 10.66 -12.40
CA LYS A 257 -7.06 10.68 -11.24
C LYS A 257 -5.86 11.60 -11.47
N ALA A 258 -5.25 11.60 -12.67
CA ALA A 258 -4.15 12.51 -13.00
C ALA A 258 -4.55 13.98 -12.85
N LEU A 259 -5.70 14.36 -13.40
CA LEU A 259 -6.22 15.73 -13.39
C LEU A 259 -6.58 16.21 -11.97
N ARG A 260 -6.95 15.30 -11.07
CA ARG A 260 -7.11 15.62 -9.64
C ARG A 260 -5.81 16.09 -8.99
N TYR A 261 -4.68 15.43 -9.25
CA TYR A 261 -3.40 15.78 -8.64
C TYR A 261 -2.66 16.90 -9.37
N ARG A 262 -2.81 16.99 -10.69
CA ARG A 262 -2.14 18.01 -11.52
C ARG A 262 -2.89 19.33 -11.56
N GLY A 263 -4.20 19.29 -11.34
CA GLY A 263 -5.08 20.38 -11.64
C GLY A 263 -5.52 20.38 -13.09
N HIS A 264 -6.57 21.16 -13.31
CA HIS A 264 -7.26 21.23 -14.59
C HIS A 264 -7.84 22.62 -14.78
N THR A 265 -7.92 23.02 -16.04
CA THR A 265 -8.52 24.27 -16.52
C THR A 265 -9.49 23.94 -17.65
N THR A 266 -8.98 23.37 -18.73
CA THR A 266 -9.75 23.06 -19.95
C THR A 266 -10.49 21.72 -19.87
N ALA A 267 -10.10 20.82 -18.97
CA ALA A 267 -10.71 19.51 -18.80
C ALA A 267 -11.98 19.54 -17.94
N LYS A 268 -12.31 20.67 -17.30
CA LYS A 268 -13.47 20.80 -16.41
C LYS A 268 -14.79 20.31 -17.06
N PRO A 269 -15.17 20.74 -18.28
CA PRO A 269 -16.41 20.28 -18.90
C PRO A 269 -16.41 18.77 -19.17
N VAL A 270 -15.25 18.20 -19.51
CA VAL A 270 -15.10 16.76 -19.78
C VAL A 270 -15.22 15.95 -18.50
N LEU A 271 -14.61 16.41 -17.40
CA LEU A 271 -14.76 15.82 -16.07
C LEU A 271 -16.22 15.87 -15.60
N GLN A 272 -16.91 17.00 -15.79
CA GLN A 272 -18.35 17.13 -15.47
C GLN A 272 -19.20 16.15 -16.28
N SER A 273 -18.93 16.02 -17.58
CA SER A 273 -19.61 15.04 -18.44
C SER A 273 -19.37 13.61 -17.96
N ARG A 274 -18.13 13.22 -17.66
CA ARG A 274 -17.81 11.87 -17.14
C ARG A 274 -18.45 11.59 -15.78
N MET A 275 -18.49 12.58 -14.89
CA MET A 275 -19.11 12.46 -13.56
C MET A 275 -20.62 12.20 -13.64
N THR A 276 -21.32 12.78 -14.61
CA THR A 276 -22.78 12.76 -14.72
C THR A 276 -23.32 11.76 -15.75
N ASP A 277 -22.43 11.14 -16.54
CA ASP A 277 -22.78 10.12 -17.53
C ASP A 277 -23.28 8.84 -16.82
N ALA A 278 -24.55 8.49 -17.04
CA ALA A 278 -25.20 7.34 -16.41
C ALA A 278 -24.61 5.99 -16.85
N ASP A 279 -23.99 5.94 -18.04
CA ASP A 279 -23.36 4.73 -18.58
C ASP A 279 -21.87 4.62 -18.20
N GLU A 280 -21.32 5.63 -17.52
CA GLU A 280 -19.94 5.64 -17.07
C GLU A 280 -19.74 4.75 -15.83
N ASP A 281 -18.57 4.14 -15.74
CA ASP A 281 -18.19 3.32 -14.60
C ASP A 281 -18.07 4.19 -13.34
N ILE A 282 -18.62 3.70 -12.22
CA ILE A 282 -18.67 4.42 -10.95
C ILE A 282 -17.29 4.87 -10.46
N TYR A 283 -16.23 4.12 -10.73
CA TYR A 283 -14.88 4.51 -10.34
C TYR A 283 -14.40 5.72 -11.15
N VAL A 284 -14.73 5.82 -12.44
CA VAL A 284 -14.43 7.00 -13.26
C VAL A 284 -15.27 8.19 -12.82
N GLN A 285 -16.55 7.99 -12.54
CA GLN A 285 -17.42 9.04 -12.01
C GLN A 285 -16.87 9.61 -10.70
N LEU A 286 -16.45 8.75 -9.77
CA LEU A 286 -15.86 9.15 -8.49
C LEU A 286 -14.53 9.87 -8.66
N GLU A 287 -13.63 9.41 -9.55
CA GLU A 287 -12.39 10.16 -9.84
C GLU A 287 -12.67 11.53 -10.46
N ALA A 288 -13.63 11.61 -11.36
CA ALA A 288 -14.00 12.88 -11.99
C ALA A 288 -14.59 13.86 -10.97
N ALA A 289 -15.49 13.38 -10.10
CA ALA A 289 -16.02 14.14 -8.98
C ALA A 289 -14.91 14.61 -8.03
N ALA A 290 -13.96 13.72 -7.72
CA ALA A 290 -12.83 14.04 -6.86
C ALA A 290 -11.88 15.06 -7.49
N ALA A 291 -11.64 14.98 -8.80
CA ALA A 291 -10.87 15.96 -9.54
C ALA A 291 -11.52 17.34 -9.43
N LEU A 292 -12.84 17.43 -9.63
CA LEU A 292 -13.61 18.68 -9.49
C LEU A 292 -13.58 19.20 -8.05
N ALA A 293 -13.86 18.35 -7.06
CA ALA A 293 -13.90 18.70 -5.64
C ALA A 293 -12.54 19.14 -5.07
N ALA A 294 -11.43 18.54 -5.53
CA ALA A 294 -10.08 18.96 -5.16
C ALA A 294 -9.80 20.43 -5.52
N TYR A 295 -10.55 21.01 -6.45
CA TYR A 295 -10.49 22.42 -6.86
C TYR A 295 -11.76 23.21 -6.52
N ASP A 296 -12.47 22.78 -5.45
CA ASP A 296 -13.63 23.47 -4.87
C ASP A 296 -14.84 23.63 -5.79
N ASP A 297 -14.95 22.81 -6.83
CA ASP A 297 -16.17 22.77 -7.63
C ASP A 297 -17.32 22.17 -6.81
N PRO A 298 -18.45 22.89 -6.64
CA PRO A 298 -19.57 22.43 -5.83
C PRO A 298 -20.20 21.15 -6.35
N ASN A 299 -20.24 20.93 -7.67
CA ASN A 299 -20.88 19.74 -8.25
C ASN A 299 -20.09 18.46 -7.92
N GLY A 300 -18.75 18.55 -7.90
CA GLY A 300 -17.90 17.43 -7.49
C GLY A 300 -18.17 17.01 -6.03
N TRP A 301 -18.33 18.00 -5.15
CA TRP A 301 -18.69 17.75 -3.76
C TRP A 301 -20.10 17.20 -3.61
N GLU A 302 -21.09 17.81 -4.24
CA GLU A 302 -22.49 17.36 -4.21
C GLU A 302 -22.62 15.91 -4.68
N PHE A 303 -21.88 15.52 -5.73
CA PHE A 303 -21.84 14.15 -6.20
C PHE A 303 -21.35 13.19 -5.10
N MET A 304 -20.18 13.44 -4.50
CA MET A 304 -19.63 12.58 -3.44
C MET A 304 -20.51 12.57 -2.18
N GLU A 305 -21.00 13.73 -1.75
CA GLU A 305 -21.90 13.86 -0.62
C GLU A 305 -23.20 13.08 -0.85
N SER A 306 -23.76 13.11 -2.08
CA SER A 306 -24.95 12.33 -2.42
C SER A 306 -24.70 10.83 -2.28
N LYS A 307 -23.50 10.33 -2.64
CA LYS A 307 -23.17 8.90 -2.48
C LYS A 307 -23.10 8.50 -1.01
N LEU A 308 -22.53 9.34 -0.15
CA LEU A 308 -22.37 9.04 1.28
C LEU A 308 -23.65 9.26 2.09
N ARG A 309 -24.46 10.27 1.75
CA ARG A 309 -25.72 10.56 2.47
C ARG A 309 -26.89 9.70 2.04
N SER A 310 -26.81 9.07 0.87
CA SER A 310 -27.84 8.13 0.42
C SER A 310 -27.88 6.88 1.30
N PRO A 311 -29.06 6.28 1.51
CA PRO A 311 -29.16 4.99 2.17
C PRO A 311 -28.55 3.89 1.28
N VAL A 312 -28.11 2.79 1.91
CA VAL A 312 -27.48 1.65 1.21
C VAL A 312 -28.38 1.02 0.14
N MET A 313 -29.71 1.11 0.31
CA MET A 313 -30.69 0.65 -0.69
C MET A 313 -30.68 1.46 -1.99
N THR A 314 -30.18 2.70 -1.97
CA THR A 314 -30.10 3.59 -3.13
C THR A 314 -28.69 3.62 -3.73
N VAL A 315 -27.67 3.64 -2.88
CA VAL A 315 -26.27 3.60 -3.30
C VAL A 315 -25.59 2.40 -2.63
N PRO A 316 -25.11 1.41 -3.39
CA PRO A 316 -24.49 0.21 -2.82
C PRO A 316 -23.35 0.52 -1.86
N LEU A 317 -23.18 -0.31 -0.83
CA LEU A 317 -22.16 -0.14 0.21
C LEU A 317 -20.75 -0.03 -0.37
N GLU A 318 -20.44 -0.79 -1.43
CA GLU A 318 -19.15 -0.75 -2.13
C GLU A 318 -18.86 0.63 -2.73
N THR A 319 -19.88 1.27 -3.33
CA THR A 319 -19.75 2.63 -3.88
C THR A 319 -19.55 3.65 -2.75
N GLN A 320 -20.26 3.49 -1.64
CA GLN A 320 -20.10 4.39 -0.48
C GLN A 320 -18.70 4.27 0.12
N LEU A 321 -18.20 3.05 0.29
CA LEU A 321 -16.85 2.80 0.78
C LEU A 321 -15.77 3.35 -0.15
N GLU A 322 -15.93 3.17 -1.46
CA GLU A 322 -15.01 3.80 -2.40
C GLU A 322 -15.09 5.33 -2.31
N THR A 323 -16.28 5.90 -2.12
CA THR A 323 -16.44 7.35 -1.92
C THR A 323 -15.75 7.82 -0.64
N VAL A 324 -15.82 7.07 0.46
CA VAL A 324 -15.05 7.34 1.70
C VAL A 324 -13.55 7.41 1.42
N ILE A 325 -13.03 6.44 0.66
CA ILE A 325 -11.60 6.39 0.32
C ILE A 325 -11.21 7.58 -0.56
N VAL A 326 -12.00 7.85 -1.60
CA VAL A 326 -11.77 8.98 -2.52
C VAL A 326 -11.81 10.32 -1.77
N ALA A 327 -12.77 10.52 -0.87
CA ALA A 327 -12.86 11.72 -0.04
C ALA A 327 -11.62 11.88 0.86
N SER A 328 -11.09 10.78 1.40
CA SER A 328 -9.89 10.79 2.24
C SER A 328 -8.61 11.20 1.49
N GLU A 329 -8.60 11.10 0.16
CA GLU A 329 -7.48 11.51 -0.68
C GLU A 329 -7.52 13.00 -1.05
N ILE A 330 -8.59 13.71 -0.68
CA ILE A 330 -8.73 15.15 -0.87
C ILE A 330 -8.44 15.84 0.47
N PRO A 331 -7.26 16.47 0.66
CA PRO A 331 -6.82 17.00 1.95
C PRO A 331 -7.48 18.35 2.28
N LYS A 332 -8.82 18.34 2.41
CA LYS A 332 -9.63 19.52 2.74
C LYS A 332 -10.53 19.25 3.94
N SER A 333 -10.81 20.31 4.70
CA SER A 333 -11.71 20.26 5.86
C SER A 333 -13.14 19.81 5.50
N ARG A 334 -13.57 20.01 4.25
CA ARG A 334 -14.86 19.49 3.76
C ARG A 334 -14.90 17.97 3.69
N SER A 335 -13.82 17.32 3.21
CA SER A 335 -13.68 15.86 3.28
C SER A 335 -13.66 15.37 4.72
N GLU A 336 -12.85 16.01 5.57
CA GLU A 336 -12.75 15.64 6.99
C GLU A 336 -14.12 15.68 7.68
N ARG A 337 -14.89 16.77 7.52
CA ARG A 337 -16.24 16.89 8.09
C ARG A 337 -17.19 15.82 7.56
N LEU A 338 -17.16 15.54 6.26
CA LEU A 338 -18.01 14.51 5.65
C LEU A 338 -17.68 13.11 6.18
N LEU A 339 -16.41 12.81 6.42
CA LEU A 339 -15.98 11.55 7.01
C LEU A 339 -16.37 11.44 8.50
N ILE A 340 -16.30 12.54 9.26
CA ILE A 340 -16.78 12.60 10.65
C ILE A 340 -18.30 12.38 10.71
N GLU A 341 -19.06 13.01 9.81
CA GLU A 341 -20.51 12.81 9.66
C GLU A 341 -20.83 11.32 9.49
N VAL A 342 -20.14 10.63 8.57
CA VAL A 342 -20.33 9.19 8.33
C VAL A 342 -19.94 8.35 9.54
N LEU A 343 -18.85 8.68 10.24
CA LEU A 343 -18.40 7.92 11.41
C LEU A 343 -19.38 8.01 12.60
N GLN A 344 -19.91 9.21 12.84
CA GLN A 344 -20.74 9.52 14.00
C GLN A 344 -22.21 9.12 13.82
N ASP A 345 -22.68 8.92 12.60
CA ASP A 345 -24.04 8.45 12.34
C ASP A 345 -24.20 6.97 12.71
N SER A 346 -24.82 6.72 13.87
CA SER A 346 -25.06 5.39 14.42
C SER A 346 -26.08 4.56 13.64
N HIS A 347 -26.80 5.16 12.69
CA HIS A 347 -27.74 4.46 11.81
C HIS A 347 -27.07 3.92 10.53
N ARG A 348 -25.80 4.25 10.29
CA ARG A 348 -25.03 3.75 9.14
C ARG A 348 -24.51 2.34 9.40
N ASP A 349 -24.23 1.65 8.29
CA ASP A 349 -23.55 0.36 8.30
C ASP A 349 -22.19 0.44 9.02
N ASP A 350 -21.91 -0.53 9.90
CA ASP A 350 -20.70 -0.54 10.72
C ASP A 350 -19.41 -0.62 9.89
N GLU A 351 -19.43 -1.28 8.73
CA GLU A 351 -18.27 -1.36 7.84
C GLU A 351 -18.01 -0.01 7.18
N LEU A 352 -19.06 0.73 6.81
CA LEU A 352 -18.93 2.10 6.30
C LEU A 352 -18.33 3.03 7.35
N ARG A 353 -18.81 2.94 8.60
CA ARG A 353 -18.30 3.72 9.73
C ARG A 353 -16.85 3.38 10.04
N ALA A 354 -16.49 2.09 10.04
CA ALA A 354 -15.10 1.65 10.18
C ALA A 354 -14.22 2.15 9.02
N GLY A 355 -14.76 2.18 7.80
CA GLY A 355 -14.14 2.81 6.63
C GLY A 355 -13.86 4.30 6.85
N ALA A 356 -14.83 5.04 7.39
CA ALA A 356 -14.68 6.46 7.72
C ALA A 356 -13.64 6.69 8.83
N ALA A 357 -13.62 5.87 9.88
CA ALA A 357 -12.58 5.91 10.90
C ALA A 357 -11.19 5.72 10.29
N TRP A 358 -11.02 4.72 9.42
CA TRP A 358 -9.75 4.52 8.72
C TRP A 358 -9.35 5.72 7.86
N ALA A 359 -10.31 6.31 7.14
CA ALA A 359 -10.12 7.46 6.28
C ALA A 359 -9.70 8.72 7.05
N LEU A 360 -10.22 8.93 8.26
CA LEU A 360 -9.79 10.03 9.14
C LEU A 360 -8.33 9.89 9.59
N GLY A 361 -7.76 8.68 9.53
CA GLY A 361 -6.33 8.45 9.73
C GLY A 361 -5.43 9.05 8.63
N GLN A 362 -5.99 9.73 7.62
CA GLN A 362 -5.26 10.54 6.63
C GLN A 362 -5.18 12.03 7.02
N PHE A 363 -5.92 12.45 8.05
CA PHE A 363 -6.04 13.85 8.46
C PHE A 363 -5.37 14.04 9.83
N ALA A 364 -4.14 14.54 9.84
CA ALA A 364 -3.38 14.80 11.06
C ALA A 364 -3.86 16.09 11.77
N SER A 365 -5.09 16.07 12.26
CA SER A 365 -5.77 17.21 12.87
C SER A 365 -6.34 16.86 14.25
N VAL A 366 -6.52 17.88 15.09
CA VAL A 366 -7.21 17.76 16.38
C VAL A 366 -8.66 17.32 16.20
N THR A 367 -9.33 17.80 15.15
CA THR A 367 -10.73 17.47 14.83
C THR A 367 -10.89 15.98 14.54
N SER A 368 -10.03 15.42 13.68
CA SER A 368 -10.01 13.99 13.38
C SER A 368 -9.63 13.16 14.61
N ALA A 369 -8.64 13.59 15.38
CA ALA A 369 -8.25 12.90 16.60
C ALA A 369 -9.40 12.80 17.61
N THR A 370 -10.13 13.89 17.85
CA THR A 370 -11.31 13.89 18.75
C THR A 370 -12.40 12.98 18.23
N ALA A 371 -12.76 13.07 16.94
CA ALA A 371 -13.80 12.22 16.36
C ALA A 371 -13.47 10.72 16.46
N LEU A 372 -12.19 10.35 16.31
CA LEU A 372 -11.73 8.97 16.48
C LEU A 372 -11.81 8.53 17.95
N VAL A 373 -11.40 9.37 18.89
CA VAL A 373 -11.48 9.09 20.34
C VAL A 373 -12.93 8.92 20.80
N ASP A 374 -13.86 9.68 20.23
CA ASP A 374 -15.29 9.57 20.56
C ASP A 374 -15.88 8.20 20.24
N THR A 375 -15.28 7.44 19.31
CA THR A 375 -15.72 6.07 18.99
C THR A 375 -15.41 5.05 20.08
N PHE A 376 -14.46 5.33 20.97
CA PHE A 376 -14.03 4.35 21.98
C PHE A 376 -15.12 4.07 23.01
N ASN A 377 -16.09 4.97 23.16
CA ASN A 377 -17.29 4.72 23.94
C ASN A 377 -18.45 4.25 23.03
N SER A 378 -19.19 3.22 23.45
CA SER A 378 -20.47 2.80 22.87
C SER A 378 -20.52 2.45 21.37
N SER A 379 -19.38 2.40 20.66
CA SER A 379 -19.32 1.88 19.29
C SER A 379 -19.01 0.38 19.24
N PRO A 380 -19.45 -0.33 18.19
CA PRO A 380 -19.02 -1.69 17.88
C PRO A 380 -17.50 -1.86 17.87
N LEU A 381 -17.03 -3.03 18.30
CA LEU A 381 -15.59 -3.34 18.45
C LEU A 381 -14.78 -3.08 17.18
N GLU A 382 -15.33 -3.40 16.01
CA GLU A 382 -14.65 -3.20 14.72
C GLU A 382 -14.33 -1.73 14.44
N ILE A 383 -15.26 -0.83 14.74
CA ILE A 383 -15.07 0.63 14.59
C ILE A 383 -14.00 1.10 15.59
N LYS A 384 -14.05 0.64 16.85
CA LYS A 384 -13.04 0.99 17.86
C LYS A 384 -11.62 0.59 17.41
N VAL A 385 -11.48 -0.62 16.85
CA VAL A 385 -10.19 -1.13 16.36
C VAL A 385 -9.66 -0.28 15.22
N GLU A 386 -10.49 0.05 14.23
CA GLU A 386 -10.06 0.91 13.11
C GLU A 386 -9.78 2.34 13.57
N ALA A 387 -10.56 2.87 14.51
CA ALA A 387 -10.33 4.19 15.07
C ALA A 387 -9.03 4.29 15.86
N ALA A 388 -8.69 3.28 16.66
CA ALA A 388 -7.41 3.23 17.38
C ALA A 388 -6.21 3.16 16.43
N ARG A 389 -6.32 2.38 15.35
CA ARG A 389 -5.28 2.29 14.31
C ARG A 389 -5.13 3.60 13.54
N ALA A 390 -6.24 4.22 13.17
CA ALA A 390 -6.26 5.52 12.50
C ALA A 390 -5.66 6.60 13.41
N LEU A 391 -6.06 6.63 14.68
CA LEU A 391 -5.55 7.56 15.67
C LEU A 391 -4.04 7.40 15.86
N LEU A 392 -3.53 6.17 15.96
CA LEU A 392 -2.09 5.91 16.04
C LEU A 392 -1.31 6.49 14.86
N ARG A 393 -1.86 6.41 13.63
CA ARG A 393 -1.21 6.96 12.43
C ARG A 393 -1.10 8.48 12.48
N ILE A 394 -2.06 9.15 13.12
CA ILE A 394 -2.11 10.61 13.25
C ILE A 394 -1.73 11.08 14.66
N ALA A 395 -1.14 10.25 15.52
CA ALA A 395 -1.04 10.60 16.93
C ALA A 395 0.09 11.58 17.23
N GLU A 396 1.20 11.51 16.50
CA GLU A 396 2.45 12.21 16.85
C GLU A 396 2.29 13.74 16.99
N PRO A 397 1.70 14.47 16.03
CA PRO A 397 1.44 15.89 16.22
C PRO A 397 0.34 16.23 17.25
N GLN A 398 -0.40 15.22 17.74
CA GLN A 398 -1.60 15.36 18.57
C GLN A 398 -1.36 14.90 20.02
N ILE A 399 -0.16 14.44 20.37
CA ILE A 399 0.18 13.91 21.70
C ILE A 399 -0.32 14.79 22.85
N PRO A 400 -0.09 16.13 22.87
CA PRO A 400 -0.59 16.98 23.97
C PRO A 400 -2.11 16.94 24.12
N HIS A 401 -2.85 16.94 23.01
CA HIS A 401 -4.31 16.85 22.98
C HIS A 401 -4.79 15.47 23.46
N LEU A 402 -4.13 14.39 23.05
CA LEU A 402 -4.48 13.03 23.49
C LEU A 402 -4.23 12.83 25.00
N ILE A 403 -3.18 13.45 25.55
CA ILE A 403 -2.90 13.43 26.99
C ILE A 403 -3.99 14.19 27.75
N ASP A 404 -4.41 15.35 27.25
CA ASP A 404 -5.53 16.11 27.84
C ASP A 404 -6.82 15.29 27.85
N LEU A 405 -7.19 14.68 26.71
CA LEU A 405 -8.36 13.80 26.62
C LEU A 405 -8.26 12.59 27.55
N LEU A 406 -7.08 12.01 27.75
CA LEU A 406 -6.90 10.89 28.66
C LEU A 406 -7.09 11.31 30.13
N LYS A 407 -6.59 12.49 30.51
CA LYS A 407 -6.66 13.02 31.88
C LYS A 407 -8.07 13.52 32.23
N ASN A 408 -8.59 14.38 31.37
CA ASN A 408 -9.74 15.23 31.65
C ASN A 408 -11.01 14.78 30.91
N GLY A 409 -10.91 13.83 29.99
CA GLY A 409 -12.03 13.28 29.24
C GLY A 409 -12.78 12.15 29.95
N ASP A 410 -13.74 11.57 29.24
CA ASP A 410 -14.56 10.44 29.70
C ASP A 410 -13.69 9.19 29.95
N PRO A 411 -13.67 8.64 31.18
CA PRO A 411 -12.91 7.43 31.51
C PRO A 411 -13.23 6.22 30.62
N ALA A 412 -14.43 6.15 30.04
CA ALA A 412 -14.83 5.07 29.12
C ALA A 412 -14.06 5.07 27.79
N LYS A 413 -13.36 6.16 27.45
CA LYS A 413 -12.56 6.30 26.21
C LYS A 413 -11.06 6.06 26.42
N ARG A 414 -10.64 5.82 27.67
CA ARG A 414 -9.22 5.71 28.01
C ARG A 414 -8.55 4.46 27.43
N ASP A 415 -9.30 3.39 27.17
CA ASP A 415 -8.78 2.14 26.61
C ASP A 415 -8.06 2.33 25.26
N GLY A 416 -8.74 2.90 24.27
CA GLY A 416 -8.17 3.17 22.95
C GLY A 416 -7.08 4.23 22.98
N LEU A 417 -7.25 5.28 23.79
CA LEU A 417 -6.23 6.31 23.99
C LEU A 417 -4.93 5.73 24.56
N SER A 418 -5.03 4.89 25.59
CA SER A 418 -3.88 4.23 26.20
C SER A 418 -3.20 3.26 25.26
N TRP A 419 -3.97 2.54 24.42
CA TRP A 419 -3.41 1.69 23.37
C TRP A 419 -2.53 2.48 22.38
N VAL A 420 -2.98 3.68 21.99
CA VAL A 420 -2.24 4.58 21.10
C VAL A 420 -1.00 5.14 21.80
N LEU A 421 -1.16 5.75 22.97
CA LEU A 421 -0.08 6.42 23.70
C LEU A 421 1.05 5.46 24.11
N ALA A 422 0.73 4.19 24.42
CA ALA A 422 1.72 3.14 24.66
C ALA A 422 2.63 2.90 23.44
N ARG A 423 2.12 3.10 22.22
CA ARG A 423 2.84 2.81 20.97
C ARG A 423 3.55 4.03 20.39
N THR A 424 3.09 5.24 20.71
CA THR A 424 3.72 6.48 20.26
C THR A 424 4.94 6.83 21.10
N GLY A 425 4.84 6.72 22.42
CA GLY A 425 5.81 7.33 23.34
C GLY A 425 5.90 8.85 23.14
N LYS A 426 7.08 9.41 23.44
CA LYS A 426 7.45 10.83 23.22
C LYS A 426 6.69 11.85 24.11
N PHE A 427 6.33 11.47 25.32
CA PHE A 427 5.80 12.37 26.34
C PHE A 427 6.31 12.00 27.73
N ASN A 428 6.19 12.92 28.68
CA ASN A 428 6.62 12.71 30.06
C ASN A 428 5.53 11.98 30.86
N LEU A 429 5.88 10.78 31.34
CA LEU A 429 4.98 9.94 32.13
C LEU A 429 4.64 10.56 33.49
N SER A 430 5.56 11.31 34.09
CA SER A 430 5.38 11.92 35.42
C SER A 430 4.26 12.96 35.40
N ASP A 431 4.13 13.68 34.30
CA ASP A 431 3.08 14.69 34.13
C ASP A 431 1.69 14.07 34.13
N MET A 432 1.57 12.75 33.88
CA MET A 432 0.30 12.04 33.80
C MET A 432 -0.16 11.40 35.11
N ILE A 433 0.77 11.17 36.04
CA ILE A 433 0.49 10.50 37.31
C ILE A 433 -0.04 11.48 38.35
N ALA A 434 0.42 12.74 38.30
CA ALA A 434 -0.02 13.78 39.22
C ALA A 434 -1.54 14.00 39.12
N GLY A 435 -2.27 13.70 40.19
CA GLY A 435 -3.73 13.87 40.26
C GLY A 435 -4.55 12.80 39.51
N ALA A 436 -3.93 11.68 39.11
CA ALA A 436 -4.62 10.61 38.39
C ALA A 436 -5.63 9.87 39.28
N ASP A 437 -6.86 9.68 38.79
CA ASP A 437 -7.84 8.79 39.41
C ASP A 437 -7.45 7.30 39.27
N GLU A 438 -8.14 6.43 40.01
CA GLU A 438 -7.82 4.99 40.02
C GLU A 438 -7.91 4.35 38.62
N ASN A 439 -8.87 4.76 37.80
CA ASN A 439 -9.02 4.23 36.45
C ASN A 439 -7.87 4.68 35.53
N LEU A 440 -7.45 5.95 35.63
CA LEU A 440 -6.30 6.47 34.90
C LEU A 440 -5.00 5.79 35.34
N ARG A 441 -4.82 5.53 36.64
CA ARG A 441 -3.66 4.79 37.17
C ARG A 441 -3.54 3.40 36.54
N ARG A 442 -4.65 2.65 36.40
CA ARG A 442 -4.66 1.34 35.70
C ARG A 442 -4.21 1.45 34.24
N TRP A 443 -4.70 2.47 33.54
CA TRP A 443 -4.32 2.72 32.15
C TRP A 443 -2.88 3.23 31.99
N MET A 444 -2.36 3.96 32.98
CA MET A 444 -0.95 4.31 33.05
C MET A 444 -0.08 3.06 33.20
N SER A 445 -0.48 2.08 34.01
CA SER A 445 0.22 0.79 34.09
C SER A 445 0.27 0.09 32.73
N TYR A 446 -0.82 0.14 31.94
CA TYR A 446 -0.83 -0.39 30.57
C TYR A 446 0.14 0.38 29.65
N ILE A 447 0.10 1.72 29.66
CA ILE A 447 0.94 2.57 28.80
C ILE A 447 2.42 2.30 29.05
N VAL A 448 2.82 2.25 30.33
CA VAL A 448 4.20 1.99 30.75
C VAL A 448 4.59 0.53 30.51
N GLY A 449 3.66 -0.39 30.76
CA GLY A 449 3.82 -1.82 30.52
C GLY A 449 4.14 -2.14 29.07
N PHE A 450 3.26 -1.77 28.15
CA PHE A 450 3.41 -2.06 26.72
C PHE A 450 4.33 -1.09 25.97
N GLY A 451 4.50 0.12 26.49
CA GLY A 451 5.30 1.17 25.85
C GLY A 451 6.72 1.29 26.37
N LYS A 452 7.21 0.38 27.22
CA LYS A 452 8.52 0.50 27.89
C LYS A 452 9.66 0.95 26.97
N GLU A 453 9.77 0.35 25.78
CA GLU A 453 10.82 0.65 24.80
C GLU A 453 10.62 1.97 24.04
N LYS A 454 9.44 2.59 24.17
CA LYS A 454 9.09 3.88 23.57
C LYS A 454 9.41 5.06 24.49
N PHE A 455 9.76 4.80 25.75
CA PHE A 455 10.10 5.82 26.75
C PHE A 455 11.57 5.72 27.16
N VAL A 456 12.12 6.83 27.63
CA VAL A 456 13.48 6.83 28.18
C VAL A 456 13.46 6.10 29.52
N GLN A 457 14.45 5.24 29.77
CA GLN A 457 14.52 4.42 30.99
C GLN A 457 14.38 5.25 32.27
N ARG A 458 15.02 6.42 32.33
CA ARG A 458 14.94 7.34 33.47
C ARG A 458 13.50 7.78 33.77
N ASP A 459 12.68 8.02 32.75
CA ASP A 459 11.30 8.46 32.92
C ASP A 459 10.41 7.33 33.44
N VAL A 460 10.68 6.09 32.99
CA VAL A 460 10.03 4.88 33.51
C VAL A 460 10.41 4.65 34.97
N GLU A 461 11.68 4.82 35.33
CA GLU A 461 12.16 4.69 36.72
C GLU A 461 11.62 5.79 37.64
N ALA A 462 11.35 6.99 37.12
CA ALA A 462 10.75 8.06 37.89
C ALA A 462 9.36 7.70 38.41
N ILE A 463 8.60 6.86 37.69
CA ILE A 463 7.31 6.33 38.13
C ILE A 463 7.43 5.52 39.41
N CYS A 464 8.51 4.74 39.58
CA CYS A 464 8.73 3.97 40.81
C CYS A 464 8.71 4.86 42.06
N LYS A 465 9.18 6.11 41.94
CA LYS A 465 9.16 7.10 43.03
C LYS A 465 7.81 7.82 43.13
N ALA A 466 7.18 8.13 41.99
CA ALA A 466 5.94 8.91 41.95
C ALA A 466 4.69 8.09 42.30
N ASP A 467 4.62 6.84 41.84
CA ASP A 467 3.52 5.90 42.07
C ASP A 467 4.02 4.43 42.00
N PRO A 468 4.45 3.87 43.14
CA PRO A 468 4.99 2.51 43.21
C PRO A 468 4.02 1.42 42.75
N GLU A 469 2.71 1.62 42.94
CA GLU A 469 1.68 0.64 42.55
C GLU A 469 1.54 0.56 41.03
N VAL A 470 1.53 1.72 40.35
CA VAL A 470 1.52 1.79 38.88
C VAL A 470 2.77 1.14 38.30
N TYR A 471 3.95 1.43 38.88
CA TYR A 471 5.22 0.82 38.48
C TYR A 471 5.22 -0.69 38.67
N PHE A 472 4.74 -1.18 39.82
CA PHE A 472 4.63 -2.61 40.10
C PHE A 472 3.74 -3.31 39.06
N ALA A 473 2.53 -2.79 38.80
CA ALA A 473 1.63 -3.36 37.81
C ALA A 473 2.23 -3.37 36.37
N ALA A 474 2.92 -2.30 35.98
CA ALA A 474 3.65 -2.27 34.70
C ALA A 474 4.78 -3.32 34.65
N SER A 475 5.48 -3.54 35.77
CA SER A 475 6.56 -4.52 35.85
C SER A 475 6.09 -5.96 35.70
N VAL A 476 4.89 -6.28 36.21
CA VAL A 476 4.25 -7.58 36.00
C VAL A 476 3.95 -7.78 34.50
N LEU A 477 3.43 -6.75 33.83
CA LEU A 477 3.20 -6.80 32.39
C LEU A 477 4.50 -7.00 31.60
N TRP A 478 5.60 -6.36 31.98
CA TRP A 478 6.90 -6.59 31.34
C TRP A 478 7.32 -8.06 31.40
N GLN A 479 7.17 -8.71 32.55
CA GLN A 479 7.50 -10.14 32.70
C GLN A 479 6.64 -11.01 31.77
N ILE A 480 5.33 -10.76 31.74
CA ILE A 480 4.40 -11.51 30.87
C ILE A 480 4.75 -11.30 29.40
N VAL A 481 4.85 -10.05 28.94
CA VAL A 481 5.10 -9.71 27.52
C VAL A 481 6.46 -10.18 27.04
N SER A 482 7.49 -10.19 27.90
CA SER A 482 8.82 -10.70 27.56
C SER A 482 8.94 -12.23 27.59
N SER A 483 7.92 -12.92 28.11
CA SER A 483 7.94 -14.37 28.24
C SER A 483 7.50 -15.07 26.96
N TRP A 484 8.09 -16.23 26.69
CA TRP A 484 7.70 -17.10 25.58
C TRP A 484 6.22 -17.54 25.65
N VAL A 485 5.59 -17.43 26.82
CA VAL A 485 4.16 -17.75 27.00
C VAL A 485 3.23 -16.68 26.44
N ASN A 486 3.69 -15.44 26.21
CA ASN A 486 2.86 -14.35 25.71
C ASN A 486 2.24 -14.68 24.35
N ASP A 487 3.01 -15.36 23.49
CA ASP A 487 2.59 -15.76 22.16
C ASP A 487 2.16 -17.24 22.10
N LEU A 488 2.16 -17.95 23.23
CA LEU A 488 1.75 -19.35 23.32
C LEU A 488 0.22 -19.44 23.17
N ARG A 489 -0.23 -20.19 22.17
CA ARG A 489 -1.66 -20.42 21.90
C ARG A 489 -2.05 -21.82 22.32
N GLU A 490 -3.19 -21.96 22.97
CA GLU A 490 -3.85 -23.25 23.20
C GLU A 490 -4.44 -23.71 21.86
N TYR A 491 -3.79 -24.68 21.22
CA TYR A 491 -4.20 -25.19 19.91
C TYR A 491 -5.46 -26.04 19.98
#